data_AF-M6JNS6-F1
#
_entry.id   AF-M6JNS6-F1
#
_cell.length_a   1.000
_cell.length_b   1.000
_cell.length_c   1.000
_cell.angle_alpha   90.00
_cell.angle_beta   90.00
_cell.angle_gamma   90.00
#
_symmetry.space_group_name_H-M   'P 1'
#
loop_
_entity.id
_entity.type
_entity.pdbx_description
1 polymer ?
#
loop_
_entity_poly.entity_id
_entity_poly.type
_entity_poly.pdbx_seq_one_letter_code
_entity_poly.pdbx_strand_id
1 'polypeptide(L)'
;MEFLLYLIFFGIVSGALVLANYYFKLLFLSGRESFERLELVDWIRIVPDELIKLLESNGSLQYGAIAFFFSAFISYLWTLLGGIVGAPHYSDAFGNYFFLSFLLPVTLLTTYGILVESLLKDLPSTSPNHFLVRFFEQEIPVLSGSALSVIASNLAVYGLFHEISFLFVLPNISIIAILLILRWNGKVKIGGVRFSGSKNRFAEEDSE
;
A
#
# COMPACT_ATOMS: atom_id res chain seq x y z
N MET A 1 14.24 -2.39 -19.85
CA MET A 1 14.90 -3.06 -18.71
C MET A 1 14.30 -2.61 -17.38
N GLU A 2 14.07 -1.30 -17.21
CA GLU A 2 13.48 -0.67 -16.01
C GLU A 2 12.15 -1.31 -15.55
N PHE A 3 11.18 -1.52 -16.44
CA PHE A 3 9.90 -2.13 -16.06
C PHE A 3 10.03 -3.57 -15.52
N LEU A 4 10.94 -4.37 -16.08
CA LEU A 4 11.16 -5.74 -15.62
C LEU A 4 11.81 -5.74 -14.23
N LEU A 5 12.76 -4.84 -13.99
CA LEU A 5 13.39 -4.70 -12.68
C LEU A 5 12.40 -4.16 -11.64
N TYR A 6 11.56 -3.20 -12.03
CA TYR A 6 10.44 -2.75 -11.22
C TYR A 6 9.55 -3.93 -10.81
N LEU A 7 9.16 -4.81 -11.73
CA LEU A 7 8.33 -5.97 -11.41
C LEU A 7 9.02 -6.94 -10.43
N ILE A 8 10.33 -7.16 -10.58
CA ILE A 8 11.12 -7.99 -9.65
C ILE A 8 11.09 -7.36 -8.25
N PHE A 9 11.43 -6.07 -8.13
CA PHE A 9 11.41 -5.40 -6.84
C PHE A 9 10.00 -5.29 -6.26
N PHE A 10 8.98 -5.10 -7.09
CA PHE A 10 7.60 -5.06 -6.66
C PHE A 10 7.18 -6.37 -6.01
N GLY A 11 7.53 -7.51 -6.62
CA GLY A 11 7.29 -8.83 -6.02
C GLY A 11 8.04 -9.04 -4.70
N ILE A 12 9.34 -8.72 -4.68
CA ILE A 12 10.18 -8.86 -3.47
C ILE A 12 9.65 -7.98 -2.33
N VAL A 13 9.38 -6.70 -2.60
CA VAL A 13 8.92 -5.73 -1.60
C VAL A 13 7.52 -6.08 -1.10
N SER A 14 6.62 -6.54 -1.97
CA SER A 14 5.28 -7.00 -1.57
C SER A 14 5.39 -8.17 -0.60
N GLY A 15 6.18 -9.19 -0.93
CA GLY A 15 6.40 -10.34 -0.04
C GLY A 15 7.06 -9.95 1.28
N ALA A 16 8.12 -9.14 1.22
CA ALA A 16 8.87 -8.69 2.40
C ALA A 16 8.01 -7.85 3.35
N LEU A 17 7.21 -6.90 2.82
CA LEU A 17 6.35 -6.05 3.66
C LEU A 17 5.18 -6.82 4.25
N VAL A 18 4.58 -7.73 3.50
CA VAL A 18 3.52 -8.59 4.01
C VAL A 18 4.03 -9.50 5.13
N LEU A 19 5.24 -10.05 5.00
CA LEU A 19 5.91 -10.77 6.10
C LEU A 19 6.21 -9.86 7.29
N ALA A 20 6.74 -8.66 7.05
CA ALA A 20 7.00 -7.69 8.11
C ALA A 20 5.72 -7.34 8.87
N ASN A 21 4.60 -7.19 8.17
CA ASN A 21 3.28 -6.97 8.76
C ASN A 21 2.80 -8.16 9.58
N TYR A 22 2.98 -9.38 9.07
CA TYR A 22 2.65 -10.60 9.80
C TYR A 22 3.43 -10.67 11.12
N TYR A 23 4.75 -10.49 11.09
CA TYR A 23 5.57 -10.48 12.30
C TYR A 23 5.25 -9.31 13.21
N PHE A 24 4.90 -8.15 12.66
CA PHE A 24 4.46 -7.02 13.45
C PHE A 24 3.19 -7.35 14.26
N LYS A 25 2.21 -7.98 13.61
CA LYS A 25 1.00 -8.48 14.29
C LYS A 25 1.36 -9.52 15.35
N LEU A 26 2.20 -10.48 14.98
CA LEU A 26 2.62 -11.58 15.86
C LEU A 26 3.30 -11.05 17.13
N LEU A 27 4.31 -10.19 16.97
CA LEU A 27 5.17 -9.73 18.07
C LEU A 27 4.55 -8.61 18.90
N PHE A 28 3.84 -7.68 18.28
CA PHE A 28 3.39 -6.46 18.95
C PHE A 28 1.88 -6.40 19.21
N LEU A 29 1.07 -7.18 18.49
CA LEU A 29 -0.39 -7.14 18.61
C LEU A 29 -1.00 -8.43 19.17
N SER A 30 -0.31 -9.58 19.05
CA SER A 30 -0.87 -10.87 19.46
C SER A 30 -0.95 -11.05 20.98
N GLY A 31 -0.10 -10.37 21.76
CA GLY A 31 -0.04 -10.52 23.22
C GLY A 31 0.35 -11.93 23.71
N ARG A 32 0.84 -12.80 22.82
CA ARG A 32 1.27 -14.17 23.14
C ARG A 32 2.74 -14.19 23.55
N GLU A 33 3.05 -14.98 24.57
CA GLU A 33 4.43 -15.13 25.08
C GLU A 33 5.21 -16.26 24.38
N SER A 34 4.53 -17.15 23.64
CA SER A 34 5.14 -18.24 22.89
C SER A 34 4.49 -18.46 21.54
N PHE A 35 5.31 -18.82 20.54
CA PHE A 35 4.93 -19.04 19.15
C PHE A 35 5.50 -20.37 18.67
N GLU A 36 4.75 -21.06 17.82
CA GLU A 36 5.23 -22.31 17.23
C GLU A 36 6.25 -22.03 16.12
N ARG A 37 7.23 -22.93 15.96
CA ARG A 37 8.24 -22.80 14.90
C ARG A 37 7.62 -22.68 13.51
N LEU A 38 6.50 -23.35 13.26
CA LEU A 38 5.81 -23.30 11.98
C LEU A 38 5.22 -21.91 11.70
N GLU A 39 4.66 -21.24 12.73
CA GLU A 39 4.18 -19.85 12.62
C GLU A 39 5.32 -18.87 12.26
N LEU A 40 6.56 -19.21 12.63
CA LEU A 40 7.72 -18.35 12.40
C LEU A 40 8.42 -18.58 11.05
N VAL A 41 8.31 -19.76 10.43
CA VAL A 41 9.19 -20.17 9.32
C VAL A 41 8.42 -20.53 8.04
N ASP A 42 7.10 -20.75 8.10
CA ASP A 42 6.31 -21.18 6.93
C ASP A 42 5.95 -20.02 5.98
N TRP A 43 6.97 -19.31 5.48
CA TRP A 43 6.80 -18.11 4.64
C TRP A 43 6.09 -18.41 3.32
N ILE A 44 6.25 -19.63 2.79
CA ILE A 44 5.62 -20.08 1.54
C ILE A 44 4.10 -20.03 1.65
N ARG A 45 3.55 -20.29 2.84
CA ARG A 45 2.12 -20.19 3.11
C ARG A 45 1.72 -18.80 3.62
N ILE A 46 2.52 -18.21 4.52
CA ILE A 46 2.19 -16.91 5.15
C ILE A 46 2.07 -15.79 4.11
N VAL A 47 3.01 -15.71 3.16
CA VAL A 47 3.04 -14.64 2.15
C VAL A 47 1.77 -14.60 1.30
N PRO A 48 1.36 -15.68 0.60
CA PRO A 48 0.16 -15.65 -0.22
C PRO A 48 -1.11 -15.44 0.62
N ASP A 49 -1.21 -16.05 1.80
CA ASP A 49 -2.37 -15.90 2.68
C ASP A 49 -2.57 -14.43 3.12
N GLU A 50 -1.51 -13.76 3.57
CA GLU A 50 -1.61 -12.36 3.98
C GLU A 50 -1.75 -11.40 2.79
N LEU A 51 -1.21 -11.73 1.61
CA LEU A 51 -1.48 -10.96 0.39
C LEU A 51 -2.97 -11.03 0.02
N ILE A 52 -3.58 -12.22 0.05
CA ILE A 52 -5.00 -12.38 -0.24
C ILE A 52 -5.84 -11.61 0.77
N LYS A 53 -5.54 -11.70 2.07
CA LYS A 53 -6.23 -10.92 3.12
C LYS A 53 -6.13 -9.41 2.90
N LEU A 54 -4.97 -8.92 2.43
CA LEU A 54 -4.79 -7.51 2.09
C LEU A 54 -5.67 -7.11 0.91
N LEU A 55 -5.71 -7.93 -0.14
CA LEU A 55 -6.54 -7.67 -1.32
C LEU A 55 -8.04 -7.79 -1.01
N GLU A 56 -8.43 -8.61 -0.04
CA GLU A 56 -9.82 -8.81 0.37
C GLU A 56 -10.25 -7.90 1.54
N SER A 57 -9.46 -6.87 1.89
CA SER A 57 -9.68 -6.10 3.12
C SER A 57 -11.08 -5.48 3.25
N ASN A 58 -11.75 -5.19 2.13
CA ASN A 58 -13.11 -4.63 2.09
C ASN A 58 -14.13 -5.63 1.48
N GLY A 59 -13.89 -6.94 1.66
CA GLY A 59 -14.85 -8.01 1.36
C GLY A 59 -14.98 -8.40 -0.11
N SER A 60 -14.17 -7.85 -1.02
CA SER A 60 -14.14 -8.31 -2.41
C SER A 60 -12.73 -8.38 -2.97
N LEU A 61 -12.24 -9.62 -3.11
CA LEU A 61 -10.94 -9.91 -3.71
C LEU A 61 -10.81 -9.36 -5.13
N GLN A 62 -11.87 -9.41 -5.95
CA GLN A 62 -11.82 -8.94 -7.34
C GLN A 62 -11.61 -7.42 -7.40
N TYR A 63 -12.43 -6.65 -6.70
CA TYR A 63 -12.29 -5.19 -6.68
C TYR A 63 -10.99 -4.77 -6.02
N GLY A 64 -10.58 -5.44 -4.95
CA GLY A 64 -9.31 -5.17 -4.27
C GLY A 64 -8.09 -5.49 -5.13
N ALA A 65 -8.07 -6.60 -5.86
CA ALA A 65 -7.00 -6.91 -6.80
C ALA A 65 -6.92 -5.87 -7.93
N ILE A 66 -8.06 -5.50 -8.52
CA ILE A 66 -8.10 -4.45 -9.55
C ILE A 66 -7.58 -3.12 -8.99
N ALA A 67 -8.06 -2.72 -7.81
CA ALA A 67 -7.64 -1.51 -7.12
C ALA A 67 -6.13 -1.49 -6.82
N PHE A 68 -5.59 -2.59 -6.32
CA PHE A 68 -4.17 -2.76 -6.01
C PHE A 68 -3.28 -2.65 -7.25
N PHE A 69 -3.56 -3.45 -8.29
CA PHE A 69 -2.71 -3.44 -9.49
C PHE A 69 -2.86 -2.15 -10.28
N PHE A 70 -4.06 -1.59 -10.35
CA PHE A 70 -4.28 -0.31 -11.03
C PHE A 70 -3.57 0.83 -10.30
N SER A 71 -3.69 0.93 -8.97
CA SER A 71 -3.01 1.98 -8.21
C SER A 71 -1.48 1.83 -8.26
N ALA A 72 -0.98 0.59 -8.23
CA ALA A 72 0.44 0.29 -8.43
C ALA A 72 0.91 0.76 -9.81
N PHE A 73 0.16 0.43 -10.87
CA PHE A 73 0.52 0.85 -12.22
C PHE A 73 0.52 2.38 -12.39
N ILE A 74 -0.52 3.07 -11.89
CA ILE A 74 -0.56 4.55 -11.92
C ILE A 74 0.60 5.15 -11.14
N SER A 75 0.95 4.57 -9.99
CA SER A 75 2.08 5.05 -9.18
C SER A 75 3.41 4.80 -9.86
N TYR A 76 3.58 3.66 -10.54
CA TYR A 76 4.74 3.42 -11.38
C TYR A 76 4.86 4.51 -12.47
N LEU A 77 3.77 4.82 -13.18
CA LEU A 77 3.77 5.87 -14.20
C LEU A 77 4.15 7.24 -13.62
N TRP A 78 3.68 7.61 -12.43
CA TRP A 78 4.10 8.88 -11.83
C TRP A 78 5.59 8.90 -11.50
N THR A 79 6.19 7.76 -11.17
CA THR A 79 7.62 7.74 -10.78
C THR A 79 8.51 8.03 -11.98
N LEU A 80 8.00 7.76 -13.19
CA LEU A 80 8.65 8.09 -14.45
C LEU A 80 8.53 9.59 -14.81
N LEU A 81 7.56 10.32 -14.25
CA LEU A 81 7.37 11.75 -14.52
C LEU A 81 8.55 12.62 -14.06
N GLY A 82 9.38 12.12 -13.14
CA GLY A 82 10.62 12.79 -12.74
C GLY A 82 11.55 13.10 -13.91
N GLY A 83 11.60 12.23 -14.92
CA GLY A 83 12.42 12.43 -16.12
C GLY A 83 11.87 13.44 -17.11
N ILE A 84 10.59 13.79 -17.01
CA ILE A 84 9.98 14.83 -17.85
C ILE A 84 10.25 16.22 -17.26
N VAL A 85 10.32 16.34 -15.93
CA VAL A 85 10.52 17.62 -15.23
C VAL A 85 12.00 17.96 -15.01
N GLY A 86 12.90 16.98 -15.07
CA GLY A 86 14.35 17.20 -15.03
C GLY A 86 15.06 16.35 -16.07
N ALA A 87 15.64 16.99 -17.09
CA ALA A 87 16.50 16.30 -18.04
C ALA A 87 17.94 16.29 -17.52
N PRO A 88 18.68 15.15 -17.58
CA PRO A 88 18.24 13.82 -18.01
C PRO A 88 17.39 13.05 -16.96
N HIS A 89 16.57 12.12 -17.46
CA HIS A 89 15.85 11.14 -16.63
C HIS A 89 16.84 10.42 -15.72
N TYR A 90 16.50 10.37 -14.43
CA TYR A 90 17.32 9.81 -13.38
C TYR A 90 18.66 10.52 -13.11
N SER A 91 18.96 11.67 -13.72
CA SER A 91 20.02 12.53 -13.18
C SER A 91 19.67 13.01 -11.77
N ASP A 92 20.68 13.53 -11.06
CA ASP A 92 20.59 14.16 -9.74
C ASP A 92 19.78 15.49 -9.80
N ALA A 93 18.57 15.40 -10.33
CA ALA A 93 17.66 16.48 -10.66
C ALA A 93 16.45 16.39 -9.72
N PHE A 94 16.04 17.56 -9.23
CA PHE A 94 14.97 17.72 -8.24
C PHE A 94 13.68 16.96 -8.60
N GLY A 95 13.32 16.91 -9.89
CA GLY A 95 12.13 16.19 -10.37
C GLY A 95 12.15 14.71 -9.99
N ASN A 96 13.26 14.01 -10.16
CA ASN A 96 13.37 12.58 -9.83
C ASN A 96 13.19 12.35 -8.32
N TYR A 97 13.83 13.18 -7.50
CA TYR A 97 13.67 13.14 -6.04
C TYR A 97 12.24 13.41 -5.59
N PHE A 98 11.56 14.37 -6.19
CA PHE A 98 10.20 14.71 -5.82
C PHE A 98 9.20 13.58 -6.09
N PHE A 99 9.20 13.02 -7.31
CA PHE A 99 8.25 11.98 -7.71
C PHE A 99 8.55 10.60 -7.10
N LEU A 100 9.79 10.35 -6.68
CA LEU A 100 10.16 9.16 -5.91
C LEU A 100 10.05 9.35 -4.40
N SER A 101 9.89 10.58 -3.92
CA SER A 101 9.78 10.89 -2.49
C SER A 101 8.53 10.28 -1.86
N PHE A 102 8.65 9.99 -0.56
CA PHE A 102 7.59 9.53 0.31
C PHE A 102 6.45 10.54 0.41
N LEU A 103 6.70 11.81 0.09
CA LEU A 103 5.71 12.88 0.17
C LEU A 103 4.41 12.50 -0.53
N LEU A 104 4.46 11.99 -1.76
CA LEU A 104 3.26 11.60 -2.51
C LEU A 104 2.51 10.41 -1.91
N PRO A 105 3.14 9.23 -1.69
CA PRO A 105 2.46 8.10 -1.08
C PRO A 105 1.99 8.39 0.35
N VAL A 106 2.72 9.20 1.14
CA VAL A 106 2.29 9.62 2.49
C VAL A 106 1.10 10.59 2.41
N THR A 107 1.11 11.52 1.47
CA THR A 107 -0.06 12.39 1.23
C THR A 107 -1.27 11.55 0.86
N LEU A 108 -1.11 10.56 -0.02
CA LEU A 108 -2.19 9.63 -0.37
C LEU A 108 -2.67 8.85 0.87
N LEU A 109 -1.74 8.23 1.63
CA LEU A 109 -2.05 7.49 2.86
C LEU A 109 -2.84 8.30 3.90
N THR A 110 -2.65 9.62 3.93
CA THR A 110 -3.29 10.51 4.91
C THR A 110 -4.56 11.17 4.40
N THR A 111 -4.69 11.40 3.09
CA THR A 111 -5.79 12.19 2.51
C THR A 111 -6.77 11.37 1.68
N TYR A 112 -6.50 10.07 1.43
CA TYR A 112 -7.32 9.23 0.56
C TYR A 112 -8.81 9.22 0.92
N GLY A 113 -9.15 9.08 2.21
CA GLY A 113 -10.56 9.11 2.65
C GLY A 113 -11.28 10.40 2.26
N ILE A 114 -10.61 11.55 2.43
CA ILE A 114 -11.16 12.88 2.07
C ILE A 114 -11.28 13.01 0.55
N LEU A 115 -10.29 12.51 -0.20
CA LEU A 115 -10.32 12.51 -1.66
C LEU A 115 -11.49 11.67 -2.19
N VAL A 116 -11.71 10.47 -1.64
CA VAL A 116 -12.81 9.60 -2.05
C VAL A 116 -14.16 10.23 -1.73
N GLU A 117 -14.33 10.80 -0.53
CA GLU A 117 -15.56 11.50 -0.13
C GLU A 117 -15.86 12.68 -1.07
N SER A 118 -14.84 13.47 -1.41
CA SER A 118 -15.02 14.59 -2.34
C SER A 118 -15.25 14.15 -3.78
N LEU A 119 -14.62 13.06 -4.24
CA LEU A 119 -14.69 12.59 -5.63
C LEU A 119 -16.02 11.88 -5.90
N LEU A 120 -16.51 11.12 -4.94
CA LEU A 120 -17.75 10.36 -5.05
C LEU A 120 -18.98 11.13 -4.59
N LYS A 121 -18.88 12.43 -4.27
CA LYS A 121 -19.98 13.22 -3.69
C LYS A 121 -21.35 12.85 -4.29
N ASP A 122 -22.31 12.49 -3.44
CA ASP A 122 -23.69 12.09 -3.75
C ASP A 122 -23.87 10.75 -4.53
N LEU A 123 -22.79 10.13 -5.01
CA LEU A 123 -22.82 8.88 -5.79
C LEU A 123 -23.02 7.60 -4.94
N PRO A 124 -22.43 7.46 -3.74
CA PRO A 124 -22.66 6.31 -2.85
C PRO A 124 -24.12 6.20 -2.41
N SER A 125 -24.79 7.34 -2.18
CA SER A 125 -26.20 7.39 -1.78
C SER A 125 -27.15 7.09 -2.95
N THR A 126 -26.76 7.47 -4.18
CA THR A 126 -27.62 7.35 -5.36
C THR A 126 -27.43 6.02 -6.09
N SER A 127 -26.20 5.49 -6.12
CA SER A 127 -25.85 4.26 -6.84
C SER A 127 -24.74 3.48 -6.11
N PRO A 128 -25.05 2.79 -5.00
CA PRO A 128 -24.04 2.10 -4.18
C PRO A 128 -23.34 0.95 -4.91
N ASN A 129 -23.97 0.36 -5.92
CA ASN A 129 -23.39 -0.71 -6.73
C ASN A 129 -22.54 -0.22 -7.91
N HIS A 130 -22.34 1.09 -8.06
CA HIS A 130 -21.54 1.63 -9.15
C HIS A 130 -20.07 1.17 -9.03
N PHE A 131 -19.43 0.84 -10.16
CA PHE A 131 -18.05 0.33 -10.20
C PHE A 131 -17.07 1.28 -9.49
N LEU A 132 -17.18 2.59 -9.74
CA LEU A 132 -16.29 3.57 -9.11
C LEU A 132 -16.43 3.59 -7.59
N VAL A 133 -17.66 3.47 -7.05
CA VAL A 133 -17.88 3.40 -5.60
C VAL A 133 -17.17 2.18 -5.04
N ARG A 134 -17.44 1.00 -5.61
CA ARG A 134 -16.82 -0.26 -5.17
C ARG A 134 -15.29 -0.29 -5.31
N PHE A 135 -14.75 0.43 -6.29
CA PHE A 135 -13.32 0.57 -6.53
C PHE A 135 -12.65 1.48 -5.48
N PHE A 136 -13.18 2.69 -5.29
CA PHE A 136 -12.60 3.67 -4.36
C PHE A 136 -12.85 3.32 -2.88
N GLU A 137 -13.82 2.44 -2.59
CA GLU A 137 -13.96 1.84 -1.27
C GLU A 137 -12.85 0.82 -0.94
N GLN A 138 -12.06 0.35 -1.92
CA GLN A 138 -10.91 -0.54 -1.69
C GLN A 138 -9.68 0.23 -1.21
N GLU A 139 -9.83 0.97 -0.10
CA GLU A 139 -8.82 1.87 0.41
C GLU A 139 -7.46 1.18 0.66
N ILE A 140 -7.45 0.09 1.42
CA ILE A 140 -6.20 -0.61 1.76
C ILE A 140 -5.52 -1.14 0.48
N PRO A 141 -6.20 -1.84 -0.45
CA PRO A 141 -5.60 -2.23 -1.72
C PRO A 141 -5.03 -1.06 -2.53
N VAL A 142 -5.77 0.05 -2.67
CA VAL A 142 -5.29 1.23 -3.42
C VAL A 142 -4.02 1.79 -2.79
N LEU A 143 -4.05 2.04 -1.49
CA LEU A 143 -2.92 2.60 -0.75
C LEU A 143 -1.69 1.69 -0.79
N SER A 144 -1.91 0.37 -0.69
CA SER A 144 -0.86 -0.63 -0.73
C SER A 144 -0.20 -0.69 -2.10
N GLY A 145 -0.98 -0.81 -3.17
CA GLY A 145 -0.44 -0.86 -4.53
C GLY A 145 0.40 0.38 -4.84
N SER A 146 -0.09 1.55 -4.45
CA SER A 146 0.64 2.82 -4.63
C SER A 146 1.96 2.86 -3.87
N ALA A 147 1.92 2.61 -2.56
CA ALA A 147 3.10 2.66 -1.69
C ALA A 147 4.16 1.62 -2.10
N LEU A 148 3.74 0.38 -2.37
CA LEU A 148 4.62 -0.69 -2.83
C LEU A 148 5.27 -0.36 -4.17
N SER A 149 4.50 0.25 -5.08
CA SER A 149 5.04 0.68 -6.36
C SER A 149 6.12 1.74 -6.20
N VAL A 150 5.92 2.74 -5.33
CA VAL A 150 6.95 3.78 -5.11
C VAL A 150 8.22 3.19 -4.48
N ILE A 151 8.08 2.28 -3.52
CA ILE A 151 9.24 1.58 -2.93
C ILE A 151 9.97 0.77 -4.02
N ALA A 152 9.24 0.00 -4.82
CA ALA A 152 9.80 -0.80 -5.90
C ALA A 152 10.53 0.06 -6.93
N SER A 153 9.94 1.20 -7.33
CA SER A 153 10.60 2.15 -8.23
C SER A 153 11.86 2.76 -7.61
N ASN A 154 11.85 3.12 -6.33
CA ASN A 154 13.06 3.63 -5.64
C ASN A 154 14.20 2.61 -5.68
N LEU A 155 13.90 1.33 -5.41
CA LEU A 155 14.89 0.25 -5.46
C LEU A 155 15.36 -0.05 -6.88
N ALA A 156 14.46 0.00 -7.87
CA ALA A 156 14.80 -0.20 -9.27
C ALA A 156 15.77 0.88 -9.76
N VAL A 157 15.49 2.15 -9.46
CA VAL A 157 16.34 3.29 -9.87
C VAL A 157 17.69 3.25 -9.16
N TYR A 158 17.69 3.00 -7.86
CA TYR A 158 18.93 2.84 -7.10
C TYR A 158 19.77 1.66 -7.64
N GLY A 159 19.15 0.51 -7.84
CA GLY A 159 19.82 -0.72 -8.24
C GLY A 159 20.37 -0.72 -9.66
N LEU A 160 19.69 -0.08 -10.63
CA LEU A 160 20.17 0.00 -12.01
C LEU A 160 21.24 1.06 -12.21
N PHE A 161 21.04 2.22 -11.61
CA PHE A 161 21.75 3.40 -12.07
C PHE A 161 22.61 4.08 -10.99
N HIS A 162 22.41 3.74 -9.70
CA HIS A 162 23.05 4.45 -8.56
C HIS A 162 22.88 5.97 -8.62
N GLU A 163 21.87 6.40 -9.34
CA GLU A 163 21.64 7.77 -9.78
C GLU A 163 20.98 8.63 -8.70
N ILE A 164 20.47 7.97 -7.66
CA ILE A 164 19.87 8.58 -6.48
C ILE A 164 20.65 8.11 -5.26
N SER A 165 20.98 9.05 -4.38
CA SER A 165 21.73 8.75 -3.16
C SER A 165 21.03 7.71 -2.30
N PHE A 166 21.81 6.73 -1.80
CA PHE A 166 21.33 5.76 -0.82
C PHE A 166 20.72 6.43 0.43
N LEU A 167 21.29 7.58 0.85
CA LEU A 167 20.80 8.37 1.98
C LEU A 167 19.41 8.99 1.73
N PHE A 168 18.99 9.10 0.48
CA PHE A 168 17.62 9.43 0.15
C PHE A 168 16.75 8.16 0.16
N VAL A 169 17.17 7.13 -0.57
CA VAL A 169 16.37 5.91 -0.76
C VAL A 169 16.03 5.22 0.56
N LEU A 170 17.01 5.03 1.45
CA LEU A 170 16.80 4.26 2.68
C LEU A 170 15.79 4.91 3.65
N PRO A 171 15.93 6.19 4.05
CA PRO A 171 14.90 6.84 4.86
C PRO A 171 13.55 6.91 4.14
N ASN A 172 13.57 7.15 2.83
CA ASN A 172 12.37 7.29 2.01
C ASN A 172 11.52 6.01 2.03
N ILE A 173 12.11 4.86 1.67
CA ILE A 173 11.40 3.58 1.72
C ILE A 173 11.02 3.18 3.14
N SER A 174 11.84 3.51 4.14
CA SER A 174 11.57 3.19 5.54
C SER A 174 10.33 3.91 6.06
N ILE A 175 10.19 5.21 5.75
CA ILE A 175 9.00 5.99 6.13
C ILE A 175 7.75 5.41 5.49
N ILE A 176 7.78 5.13 4.18
CA ILE A 176 6.65 4.56 3.46
C ILE A 176 6.27 3.19 4.05
N ALA A 177 7.27 2.32 4.24
CA ALA A 177 7.09 0.97 4.79
C ALA A 177 6.43 0.99 6.18
N ILE A 178 6.96 1.79 7.10
CA ILE A 178 6.45 1.88 8.47
C ILE A 178 5.01 2.40 8.47
N LEU A 179 4.74 3.49 7.75
CA LEU A 179 3.39 4.07 7.69
C LEU A 179 2.39 3.11 7.04
N LEU A 180 2.81 2.36 6.02
CA LEU A 180 1.97 1.37 5.38
C LEU A 180 1.62 0.21 6.32
N ILE A 181 2.61 -0.35 7.04
CA ILE A 181 2.36 -1.42 8.05
C ILE A 181 1.43 -0.91 9.15
N LEU A 182 1.65 0.31 9.66
CA LEU A 182 0.77 0.90 10.66
C LEU A 182 -0.65 1.12 10.13
N ARG A 183 -0.80 1.48 8.84
CA ARG A 183 -2.10 1.64 8.19
C ARG A 183 -2.81 0.29 8.04
N TRP A 184 -2.12 -0.76 7.61
CA TRP A 184 -2.67 -2.13 7.51
C TRP A 184 -3.21 -2.66 8.84
N ASN A 185 -2.62 -2.23 9.95
CA ASN A 185 -3.06 -2.62 11.30
C ASN A 185 -4.04 -1.62 11.94
N GLY A 186 -4.52 -0.62 11.20
CA GLY A 186 -5.47 0.38 11.70
C GLY A 186 -4.94 1.28 12.82
N LYS A 187 -3.61 1.32 13.04
CA LYS A 187 -2.95 2.17 14.04
C LYS A 187 -2.79 3.61 13.57
N VAL A 188 -2.73 3.84 12.27
CA VAL A 188 -2.76 5.18 11.66
C VAL A 188 -4.14 5.40 11.06
N LYS A 189 -5.05 5.98 11.85
CA LYS A 189 -6.35 6.51 11.38
C LYS A 189 -6.29 8.03 11.33
N ILE A 190 -5.87 8.56 10.19
CA ILE A 190 -5.95 9.99 9.88
C ILE A 190 -7.04 10.14 8.82
N GLY A 191 -8.03 11.01 9.09
CA GLY A 191 -9.21 11.21 8.24
C GLY A 191 -10.31 10.16 8.45
N GLY A 192 -10.89 10.12 9.65
CA GLY A 192 -11.91 9.14 10.06
C GLY A 192 -13.17 9.14 9.18
N VAL A 193 -13.12 8.47 8.04
CA VAL A 193 -14.31 8.09 7.28
C VAL A 193 -14.82 6.79 7.88
N ARG A 194 -15.85 6.90 8.73
CA ARG A 194 -16.74 5.77 8.99
C ARG A 194 -17.60 5.63 7.73
N PHE A 195 -17.23 4.70 6.84
CA PHE A 195 -18.25 4.12 5.97
C PHE A 195 -19.25 3.42 6.89
N SER A 196 -20.38 4.09 7.11
CA SER A 196 -21.54 3.55 7.81
C SER A 196 -22.13 2.42 6.95
N GLY A 197 -21.48 1.26 7.00
CA GLY A 197 -21.90 0.02 6.34
C GLY A 197 -21.48 -1.24 7.10
N SER A 198 -20.55 -1.15 8.04
CA SER A 198 -20.14 -2.26 8.93
C SER A 198 -20.66 -2.07 10.37
N LYS A 199 -21.94 -1.70 10.52
CA LYS A 199 -22.67 -1.99 11.76
C LYS A 199 -23.32 -3.35 11.56
N ASN A 200 -23.08 -4.27 12.51
CA ASN A 200 -23.76 -5.57 12.72
C ASN A 200 -23.05 -6.85 12.24
N ARG A 201 -21.79 -7.09 12.62
CA ARG A 201 -21.25 -8.47 12.68
C ARG A 201 -20.38 -8.82 13.89
N PHE A 202 -20.24 -7.93 14.87
CA PHE A 202 -19.44 -8.19 16.08
C PHE A 202 -20.17 -7.84 17.39
N ALA A 203 -21.50 -7.73 17.36
CA ALA A 203 -22.29 -7.33 18.54
C ALA A 203 -23.45 -8.28 18.87
N GLU A 204 -23.46 -9.50 18.30
CA GLU A 204 -24.58 -10.45 18.49
C GLU A 204 -24.15 -11.86 18.95
N GLU A 205 -22.88 -12.08 19.35
CA GLU A 205 -22.43 -13.38 19.88
C GLU A 205 -22.14 -13.41 21.39
N ASP A 206 -22.39 -12.33 22.13
CA ASP A 206 -22.21 -12.29 23.60
C ASP A 206 -23.52 -12.10 24.39
N SER A 207 -24.64 -12.60 23.84
CA SER A 207 -25.89 -12.66 24.60
C SER A 207 -26.74 -13.87 24.22
N GLU A 208 -26.31 -15.05 24.65
CA GLU A 208 -27.18 -16.12 25.16
C GLU A 208 -26.49 -16.84 26.33
#